data_AF-A0A954PWK8-F1
#
_entry.id   AF-A0A954PWK8-F1
#
_cell.length_a   1.000
_cell.length_b   1.000
_cell.length_c   1.000
_cell.angle_alpha   90.00
_cell.angle_beta   90.00
_cell.angle_gamma   90.00
#
_symmetry.space_group_name_H-M   'P 1'
#
loop_
_entity.id
_entity.type
_entity.pdbx_description
1 polymer ?
#
loop_
_entity_poly.entity_id
_entity_poly.type
_entity_poly.pdbx_seq_one_letter_code
_entity_poly.pdbx_strand_id
1 'polypeptide(L)'
;MKNQENDRITCRCPRGHKLRGGVDLIGKTVRCPRCSEKFVFGYEVRETVTDTAVCRILGDAPAPPPMPTKDPTTRLCSRCGVATSAKISVCQHCNCYVGLMPDYMSTLADGSSVSRN
;
A
#
# COMPACT_ATOMS: atom_id res chain seq x y z
N MET A 1 0.81 44.69 26.23
CA MET A 1 0.66 44.98 24.80
C MET A 1 1.04 43.73 24.01
N LYS A 2 0.26 43.40 22.97
CA LYS A 2 0.11 42.07 22.36
C LYS A 2 1.32 41.71 21.47
N ASN A 3 1.92 40.54 21.68
CA ASN A 3 2.92 39.96 20.77
C ASN A 3 2.41 38.57 20.32
N GLN A 4 1.51 38.54 19.34
CA GLN A 4 1.06 37.32 18.65
C GLN A 4 1.23 37.57 17.14
N GLU A 5 2.48 37.63 16.69
CA GLU A 5 2.80 38.10 15.33
C GLU A 5 3.24 37.01 14.34
N ASN A 6 3.12 35.70 14.64
CA ASN A 6 3.57 34.71 13.65
C ASN A 6 2.92 33.32 13.62
N ASP A 7 1.75 33.10 14.22
CA ASP A 7 1.01 31.84 13.97
C ASP A 7 0.20 31.93 12.67
N ARG A 8 0.93 31.90 11.55
CA ARG A 8 0.35 31.81 10.21
C ARG A 8 0.22 30.34 9.84
N ILE A 9 -1.01 29.86 9.76
CA ILE A 9 -1.32 28.51 9.29
C ILE A 9 -1.56 28.52 7.78
N THR A 10 -1.28 27.39 7.15
CA THR A 10 -1.56 27.17 5.73
C THR A 10 -2.73 26.21 5.60
N CYS A 11 -3.78 26.60 4.87
CA CYS A 11 -4.91 25.74 4.55
C CYS A 11 -5.03 25.56 3.02
N ARG A 12 -5.83 24.58 2.59
CA ARG A 12 -6.19 24.40 1.17
C ARG A 12 -7.66 24.68 0.97
N CYS A 13 -8.01 25.43 -0.08
CA CYS A 13 -9.41 25.57 -0.48
C CYS A 13 -9.90 24.25 -1.12
N PRO A 14 -11.22 24.02 -1.23
CA PRO A 14 -11.79 22.80 -1.83
C PRO A 14 -11.36 22.56 -3.29
N ARG A 15 -10.92 23.62 -4.00
CA ARG A 15 -10.37 23.52 -5.36
C ARG A 15 -8.84 23.31 -5.39
N GLY A 16 -8.20 23.12 -4.23
CA GLY A 16 -6.78 22.79 -4.12
C GLY A 16 -5.81 23.97 -4.00
N HIS A 17 -6.30 25.22 -3.91
CA HIS A 17 -5.42 26.39 -3.75
C HIS A 17 -4.90 26.53 -2.32
N LYS A 18 -3.59 26.74 -2.18
CA LYS A 18 -2.94 27.00 -0.88
C LYS A 18 -3.21 28.43 -0.44
N LEU A 19 -3.65 28.59 0.80
CA LEU A 19 -3.97 29.86 1.43
C LEU A 19 -3.24 29.96 2.76
N ARG A 20 -2.70 31.14 3.06
CA ARG A 20 -2.03 31.43 4.33
C ARG A 20 -2.85 32.47 5.07
N GLY A 21 -3.02 32.26 6.37
CA GLY A 21 -3.82 33.12 7.23
C GLY A 21 -3.46 32.92 8.69
N GLY A 22 -3.83 33.89 9.54
CA GLY A 22 -3.62 33.77 10.97
C GLY A 22 -4.54 32.71 11.59
N VAL A 23 -4.17 32.21 12.77
CA VAL A 23 -5.00 31.33 13.60
C VAL A 23 -6.38 31.91 13.91
N ASP A 24 -6.53 33.24 13.95
CA ASP A 24 -7.82 33.93 14.15
C ASP A 24 -8.84 33.67 13.04
N LEU A 25 -8.38 33.15 11.90
CA LEU A 25 -9.24 32.79 10.77
C LEU A 25 -9.73 31.35 10.85
N ILE A 26 -9.16 30.49 11.72
CA ILE A 26 -9.62 29.11 11.90
C ILE A 26 -11.11 29.12 12.26
N GLY A 27 -11.91 28.31 11.55
CA GLY A 27 -13.35 28.20 11.78
C GLY A 27 -14.19 29.32 11.15
N LYS A 28 -13.57 30.36 10.58
CA LYS A 28 -14.30 31.43 9.87
C LYS A 28 -14.52 31.09 8.40
N THR A 29 -15.66 31.51 7.87
CA THR A 29 -15.95 31.43 6.43
C THR A 29 -15.15 32.48 5.67
N VAL A 30 -14.18 32.04 4.89
CA VAL A 30 -13.33 32.91 4.06
C VAL A 30 -13.57 32.64 2.58
N ARG A 31 -13.22 33.61 1.73
CA ARG A 31 -13.21 33.44 0.27
C ARG A 31 -11.80 33.17 -0.22
N CYS A 32 -11.68 32.19 -1.11
CA CYS A 32 -10.42 31.98 -1.82
C CYS A 32 -10.17 33.13 -2.81
N PRO A 33 -9.02 33.83 -2.77
CA PRO A 33 -8.65 34.87 -3.72
C PRO A 33 -8.44 34.36 -5.16
N ARG A 34 -8.22 33.04 -5.34
CA ARG A 34 -8.00 32.44 -6.67
C ARG A 34 -9.26 31.94 -7.34
N CYS A 35 -10.22 31.45 -6.57
CA CYS A 35 -11.43 30.82 -7.14
C CYS A 35 -12.75 31.33 -6.56
N SER A 36 -12.71 32.37 -5.70
CA SER A 36 -13.85 33.04 -5.05
C SER A 36 -14.83 32.15 -4.26
N GLU A 37 -14.55 30.86 -4.18
CA GLU A 37 -15.27 29.86 -3.40
C GLU A 37 -15.24 30.20 -1.89
N LYS A 38 -16.39 30.06 -1.23
CA LYS A 38 -16.53 30.27 0.21
C LYS A 38 -16.30 28.94 0.93
N PHE A 39 -15.39 28.93 1.90
CA PHE A 39 -15.10 27.73 2.68
C PHE A 39 -14.64 28.11 4.10
N VAL A 40 -14.66 27.15 5.01
CA VAL A 40 -14.21 27.36 6.39
C VAL A 40 -12.70 27.17 6.48
N PHE A 41 -11.98 28.20 6.90
CA PHE A 41 -10.51 28.18 7.00
C PHE A 41 -10.08 27.27 8.16
N GLY A 42 -9.08 26.41 7.95
CA GLY A 42 -8.54 25.52 8.99
C GLY A 42 -9.34 24.24 9.28
N TYR A 43 -10.49 24.02 8.64
CA TYR A 43 -11.10 22.68 8.64
C TYR A 43 -10.36 21.85 7.60
N GLU A 44 -9.31 21.14 8.00
CA GLU A 44 -8.76 20.07 7.17
C GLU A 44 -9.92 19.15 6.85
N VAL A 45 -10.24 19.05 5.56
CA VAL A 45 -11.35 18.24 5.07
C VAL A 45 -11.11 16.84 5.61
N ARG A 46 -11.91 16.45 6.61
CA ARG A 46 -11.93 15.08 7.12
C ARG A 46 -12.08 14.18 5.90
N GLU A 47 -11.12 13.29 5.75
CA GLU A 47 -11.12 12.26 4.72
C GLU A 47 -12.51 11.62 4.67
N THR A 48 -13.08 11.48 3.47
CA THR A 48 -14.42 10.92 3.28
C THR A 48 -14.43 9.51 3.86
N VAL A 49 -14.99 9.35 5.05
CA VAL A 49 -15.06 8.06 5.74
C VAL A 49 -16.13 7.22 5.05
N THR A 50 -15.75 6.06 4.53
CA THR A 50 -16.72 5.13 3.93
C THR A 50 -17.60 4.52 5.02
N ASP A 51 -18.83 4.15 4.67
CA ASP A 51 -19.75 3.47 5.58
C ASP A 51 -19.12 2.24 6.25
N THR A 52 -18.30 1.50 5.49
CA THR A 52 -17.49 0.38 6.01
C THR A 52 -16.45 0.80 7.04
N ALA A 53 -15.85 1.98 6.90
CA ALA A 53 -14.91 2.52 7.89
C ALA A 53 -15.64 2.99 9.16
N VAL A 54 -16.87 3.52 9.03
CA VAL A 54 -17.71 3.84 10.20
C VAL A 54 -18.07 2.57 10.97
N CYS A 55 -18.52 1.52 10.29
CA CYS A 55 -18.84 0.24 10.92
C CYS A 55 -17.64 -0.41 11.63
N ARG A 56 -16.41 -0.19 11.13
CA ARG A 56 -15.18 -0.65 11.81
C ARG A 56 -14.90 0.11 13.11
N ILE A 57 -15.16 1.42 13.11
CA ILE A 57 -14.96 2.26 14.30
C ILE A 57 -15.99 1.90 15.38
N LEU A 58 -17.22 1.55 14.98
CA LEU A 58 -18.32 1.20 15.89
C LEU A 58 -18.32 -0.27 16.34
N GLY A 59 -17.49 -1.13 15.72
CA GLY A 59 -17.28 -2.52 16.14
C GLY A 59 -18.23 -3.56 15.54
N ASP A 60 -19.15 -3.17 14.66
CA ASP A 60 -20.13 -4.06 14.02
C ASP A 60 -19.69 -4.62 12.65
N ALA A 61 -18.49 -4.28 12.18
CA ALA A 61 -18.02 -4.74 10.87
C ALA A 61 -17.66 -6.25 10.89
N PRO A 62 -18.30 -7.10 10.08
CA PRO A 62 -17.86 -8.48 9.91
C PRO A 62 -16.42 -8.49 9.37
N ALA A 63 -15.62 -9.46 9.84
CA ALA A 63 -14.24 -9.62 9.37
C ALA A 63 -14.23 -9.71 7.83
N PRO A 64 -13.32 -8.98 7.15
CA PRO A 64 -13.23 -9.09 5.70
C PRO A 64 -13.01 -10.56 5.32
N PRO A 65 -13.63 -11.03 4.21
CA PRO A 65 -13.35 -12.37 3.72
C PRO A 65 -11.84 -12.51 3.54
N PRO A 66 -11.25 -13.68 3.84
CA PRO A 66 -9.83 -13.91 3.58
C PRO A 66 -9.59 -13.54 2.12
N MET A 67 -8.68 -12.60 1.87
CA MET A 67 -8.32 -12.21 0.52
C MET A 67 -7.97 -13.49 -0.26
N PRO A 68 -8.51 -13.70 -1.47
CA PRO A 68 -8.02 -14.77 -2.31
C PRO A 68 -6.55 -14.47 -2.60
N THR A 69 -5.65 -15.21 -1.93
CA THR A 69 -4.25 -15.32 -2.31
C THR A 69 -4.25 -15.87 -3.72
N LYS A 70 -4.26 -14.98 -4.71
CA LYS A 70 -3.96 -15.33 -6.09
C LYS A 70 -2.50 -15.73 -6.08
N ASP A 71 -2.24 -17.02 -5.89
CA ASP A 71 -0.91 -17.56 -6.12
C ASP A 71 -0.42 -17.03 -7.47
N PRO A 72 0.75 -16.40 -7.54
CA PRO A 72 1.26 -15.89 -8.80
C PRO A 72 1.44 -17.08 -9.74
N THR A 73 0.58 -17.15 -10.76
CA THR A 73 0.54 -18.22 -11.78
C THR A 73 1.88 -18.37 -12.51
N THR A 74 2.78 -17.40 -12.39
CA THR A 74 4.02 -17.29 -13.15
C THR A 74 5.22 -16.98 -12.24
N ARG A 75 6.31 -17.72 -12.42
CA ARG A 75 7.63 -17.56 -11.76
C ARG A 75 8.70 -17.25 -12.81
N LEU A 76 9.82 -16.68 -12.43
CA LEU A 76 10.95 -16.44 -13.34
C LEU A 76 12.00 -17.54 -13.19
N CYS A 77 12.56 -18.01 -14.31
CA CYS A 77 13.67 -18.95 -14.28
C CYS A 77 14.94 -18.28 -13.75
N SER A 78 15.59 -18.85 -12.74
CA SER A 78 16.82 -18.33 -12.14
C SER A 78 18.04 -18.35 -13.08
N ARG A 79 17.98 -19.07 -14.19
CA ARG A 79 19.08 -19.20 -15.15
C ARG A 79 18.96 -18.27 -16.36
N CYS A 80 17.76 -18.14 -16.92
CA CYS A 80 17.55 -17.37 -18.15
C CYS A 80 16.56 -16.21 -18.01
N GLY A 81 15.90 -16.05 -16.85
CA GLY A 81 14.95 -14.97 -16.59
C GLY A 81 13.59 -15.11 -17.29
N VAL A 82 13.37 -16.18 -18.06
CA VAL A 82 12.10 -16.40 -18.77
C VAL A 82 10.98 -16.72 -17.78
N ALA A 83 9.80 -16.15 -18.02
CA ALA A 83 8.59 -16.41 -17.27
C ALA A 83 8.07 -17.84 -17.53
N THR A 84 8.01 -18.65 -16.47
CA THR A 84 7.51 -20.03 -16.48
C THR A 84 6.27 -20.16 -15.61
N SER A 85 5.31 -20.99 -16.02
CA SER A 85 4.15 -21.31 -15.18
C SER A 85 4.59 -22.00 -13.88
N ALA A 86 3.93 -21.68 -12.76
CA ALA A 86 4.20 -22.29 -11.46
C ALA A 86 3.96 -23.82 -11.41
N LYS A 87 3.33 -24.39 -12.45
CA LYS A 87 3.10 -25.84 -12.59
C LYS A 87 4.23 -26.59 -13.29
N ILE A 88 5.18 -25.88 -13.90
CA ILE A 88 6.23 -26.48 -14.71
C ILE A 88 7.51 -26.62 -13.88
N SER A 89 8.06 -27.83 -13.81
CA SER A 89 9.29 -28.14 -13.08
C SER A 89 10.57 -27.83 -13.87
N VAL A 90 10.49 -27.75 -15.20
CA VAL A 90 11.65 -27.53 -16.10
C VAL A 90 11.39 -26.37 -17.05
N CYS A 91 12.30 -25.40 -17.05
CA CYS A 91 12.25 -24.26 -17.97
C CYS A 91 12.43 -24.75 -19.43
N GLN A 92 11.44 -24.47 -20.28
CA GLN A 92 11.47 -24.87 -21.70
C GLN A 92 12.52 -24.13 -22.54
N HIS A 93 13.08 -23.02 -22.03
CA HIS A 93 14.08 -22.23 -22.77
C HIS A 93 15.50 -22.74 -22.56
N CYS A 94 15.86 -23.11 -21.33
CA CYS A 94 17.23 -23.48 -20.96
C CYS A 94 17.35 -24.86 -20.33
N ASN A 95 16.26 -25.63 -20.29
CA ASN A 95 16.14 -26.95 -19.68
C ASN A 95 16.64 -27.03 -18.22
N CYS A 96 16.60 -25.91 -17.49
CA CYS A 96 16.96 -25.84 -16.08
C CYS A 96 15.75 -26.16 -15.19
N TYR A 97 15.98 -26.86 -14.08
CA TYR A 97 14.95 -27.13 -13.09
C TYR A 97 14.56 -25.85 -12.34
N VAL A 98 13.27 -25.51 -12.34
CA VAL A 98 12.70 -24.29 -11.73
C VAL A 98 11.57 -24.60 -10.72
N GLY A 99 11.27 -25.88 -10.52
CA GLY A 99 10.30 -26.34 -9.51
C GLY A 99 10.87 -26.30 -8.09
N LEU A 100 9.99 -26.47 -7.10
CA LEU A 100 10.41 -26.84 -5.75
C LEU A 100 10.72 -28.35 -5.79
N MET A 101 11.95 -28.72 -5.40
CA MET A 101 12.33 -30.13 -5.24
C MET A 101 11.43 -30.78 -4.19
N PRO A 102 10.76 -31.90 -4.49
CA PRO A 102 10.03 -32.63 -3.47
C PRO A 102 11.01 -33.21 -2.44
N ASP A 103 10.58 -33.26 -1.18
CA ASP A 103 11.45 -33.54 -0.03
C ASP A 103 12.30 -34.81 -0.17
N TYR A 104 11.77 -35.85 -0.83
CA TYR A 104 12.49 -37.12 -1.02
C TYR A 104 13.71 -37.01 -1.95
N MET A 105 13.74 -36.05 -2.87
CA MET A 105 14.89 -35.85 -3.77
C MET A 105 16.04 -35.12 -3.07
N SER A 106 15.73 -34.24 -2.12
CA SER A 106 16.73 -33.56 -1.27
C SER A 106 17.51 -34.56 -0.42
N THR A 107 16.83 -35.56 0.15
CA THR A 107 17.45 -36.62 0.94
C THR A 107 18.46 -37.47 0.15
N LEU A 108 18.28 -37.61 -1.17
CA LEU A 108 19.21 -38.35 -2.03
C LEU A 108 20.48 -37.54 -2.35
N ALA A 109 20.40 -36.21 -2.39
CA ALA A 109 21.56 -35.35 -2.63
C ALA A 109 22.54 -35.35 -1.43
N ASP A 110 22.02 -35.48 -0.21
CA ASP A 110 22.82 -35.51 1.02
C ASP A 110 23.42 -36.91 1.33
N GLY A 111 23.06 -37.95 0.57
CA GLY A 111 23.51 -39.34 0.76
C GLY A 111 24.95 -39.66 0.31
N SER A 112 25.81 -38.65 0.11
CA SER A 112 27.22 -38.86 -0.27
C SER A 112 28.10 -39.12 0.97
N SER A 113 27.82 -40.19 1.72
CA SER A 113 28.77 -40.77 2.67
C SER A 113 28.49 -42.25 2.98
N VAL A 114 28.89 -43.16 2.09
CA VAL A 114 29.15 -44.55 2.47
C VAL A 114 30.56 -44.96 2.04
N SER A 115 31.42 -44.96 3.05
CA SER A 115 32.64 -45.75 3.32
C SER A 115 33.44 -46.35 2.17
N ARG A 116 34.67 -45.84 2.03
CA ARG A 116 35.83 -46.67 1.70
C ARG A 116 36.14 -47.54 2.92
N ASN A 117 36.12 -48.85 2.74
CA ASN A 117 37.15 -49.78 3.23
C ASN A 117 37.08 -51.07 2.42
#